data_AF-A0A427A6N8-F1
#
_entry.id   AF-A0A427A6N8-F1
#
_cell.length_a   1.000
_cell.length_b   1.000
_cell.length_c   1.000
_cell.angle_alpha   90.00
_cell.angle_beta   90.00
_cell.angle_gamma   90.00
#
_symmetry.space_group_name_H-M   'P 1'
#
loop_
_entity.id
_entity.type
_entity.pdbx_description
1 polymer ?
#
loop_
_entity_poly.entity_id
_entity_poly.type
_entity_poly.pdbx_seq_one_letter_code
_entity_poly.pdbx_strand_id
1 'polypeptide(L)'
;MEPRYQELQSIDISRVEKEGVDVRIIAGESFGVRSPVYTRTPTMYLDFTLKPGARVDQPIPDSWNAFAYIIEGEGVFGGPEDATATTSHHALVLGPGDGLSVRNPSARPLRFVLLGGQPLGEPVVQHGPFVMNTQAEIRRAFEDYQYHKNGFEKARHWRSQP
;
A
#
# COMPACT_ATOMS: atom_id res chain seq x y z
N MET A 1 8.87 -19.77 6.61
CA MET A 1 7.40 -19.85 6.45
C MET A 1 7.12 -20.22 5.01
N GLU A 2 6.12 -21.06 4.75
CA GLU A 2 5.77 -21.41 3.36
C GLU A 2 5.04 -20.24 2.65
N PRO A 3 5.21 -20.10 1.32
CA PRO A 3 4.47 -19.12 0.52
C PRO A 3 2.96 -19.29 0.65
N ARG A 4 2.21 -18.19 0.68
CA ARG A 4 0.74 -18.19 0.77
C ARG A 4 0.14 -17.13 -0.15
N TYR A 5 -0.96 -17.49 -0.82
CA TYR A 5 -1.76 -16.60 -1.66
C TYR A 5 -3.07 -16.21 -0.96
N GLN A 6 -3.51 -14.98 -1.21
CA GLN A 6 -4.83 -14.45 -0.88
C GLN A 6 -5.29 -13.68 -2.11
N GLU A 7 -6.13 -14.30 -2.94
CA GLU A 7 -6.63 -13.71 -4.18
C GLU A 7 -8.05 -13.20 -3.96
N LEU A 8 -8.33 -11.98 -4.39
CA LEU A 8 -9.65 -11.37 -4.35
C LEU A 8 -9.99 -10.84 -5.74
N GLN A 9 -11.21 -11.13 -6.20
CA GLN A 9 -11.72 -10.47 -7.39
C GLN A 9 -12.20 -9.07 -7.04
N SER A 10 -12.46 -8.26 -8.06
CA SER A 10 -12.95 -6.90 -7.88
C SER A 10 -14.24 -6.83 -7.05
N ILE A 11 -15.11 -7.85 -7.17
CA ILE A 11 -16.37 -7.97 -6.45
C ILE A 11 -16.20 -8.36 -4.98
N ASP A 12 -15.08 -8.98 -4.63
CA ASP A 12 -14.78 -9.42 -3.26
C ASP A 12 -14.01 -8.37 -2.45
N ILE A 13 -13.53 -7.31 -3.11
CA ILE A 13 -12.88 -6.18 -2.44
C ILE A 13 -13.94 -5.31 -1.77
N SER A 14 -13.84 -5.18 -0.45
CA SER A 14 -14.70 -4.29 0.33
C SER A 14 -14.65 -2.87 -0.22
N ARG A 15 -15.81 -2.25 -0.40
CA ARG A 15 -15.95 -0.92 -1.00
C ARG A 15 -16.97 -0.10 -0.23
N VAL A 16 -16.68 1.18 -0.08
CA VAL A 16 -17.60 2.16 0.51
C VAL A 16 -17.74 3.34 -0.44
N GLU A 17 -18.98 3.75 -0.71
CA GLU A 17 -19.29 5.01 -1.37
C GLU A 17 -20.06 5.91 -0.41
N LYS A 18 -19.51 7.07 -0.06
CA LYS A 18 -20.11 8.02 0.87
C LYS A 18 -19.69 9.44 0.53
N GLU A 19 -20.64 10.38 0.47
CA GLU A 19 -20.37 11.82 0.35
C GLU A 19 -19.44 12.20 -0.82
N GLY A 20 -19.53 11.47 -1.95
CA GLY A 20 -18.68 11.71 -3.13
C GLY A 20 -17.28 11.08 -3.03
N VAL A 21 -16.99 10.37 -1.95
CA VAL A 21 -15.82 9.49 -1.79
C VAL A 21 -16.21 8.07 -2.15
N ASP A 22 -15.41 7.43 -2.99
CA ASP A 22 -15.43 6.00 -3.26
C ASP A 22 -14.09 5.43 -2.81
N VAL A 23 -14.11 4.43 -1.93
CA VAL A 23 -12.90 3.76 -1.46
C VAL A 23 -13.01 2.26 -1.64
N ARG A 24 -12.00 1.68 -2.29
CA ARG A 24 -11.77 0.23 -2.31
C ARG A 24 -10.73 -0.10 -1.25
N ILE A 25 -11.10 -0.97 -0.32
CA ILE A 25 -10.31 -1.31 0.86
C ILE A 25 -9.58 -2.62 0.56
N ILE A 26 -8.40 -2.51 -0.03
CA ILE A 26 -7.58 -3.68 -0.42
C ILE A 26 -7.04 -4.35 0.85
N ALA A 27 -6.52 -3.56 1.80
CA ALA A 27 -6.10 -4.01 3.12
C ALA A 27 -6.38 -2.91 4.17
N GLY A 28 -6.63 -3.31 5.42
CA GLY A 28 -6.96 -2.38 6.50
C GLY A 28 -8.45 -2.07 6.59
N GLU A 29 -8.79 -0.84 6.96
CA GLU A 29 -10.16 -0.40 7.26
C GLU A 29 -10.37 1.06 6.81
N SER A 30 -11.55 1.36 6.30
CA SER A 30 -12.01 2.72 6.02
C SER A 30 -13.52 2.81 6.23
N PHE A 31 -14.00 3.93 6.77
CA PHE A 31 -15.42 4.15 7.09
C PHE A 31 -16.08 3.02 7.91
N GLY A 32 -15.32 2.39 8.82
CA GLY A 32 -15.80 1.27 9.64
C GLY A 32 -15.95 -0.06 8.89
N VAL A 33 -15.55 -0.13 7.62
CA VAL A 33 -15.56 -1.36 6.81
C VAL A 33 -14.13 -1.87 6.67
N ARG A 34 -13.93 -3.15 6.98
CA ARG A 34 -12.61 -3.80 7.04
C ARG A 34 -12.43 -4.80 5.90
N SER A 35 -11.25 -4.81 5.29
CA SER A 35 -10.85 -5.81 4.30
C SER A 35 -10.72 -7.21 4.93
N PRO A 36 -11.12 -8.28 4.22
CA PRO A 36 -10.87 -9.65 4.66
C PRO A 36 -9.41 -10.08 4.52
N VAL A 37 -8.55 -9.28 3.85
CA VAL A 37 -7.14 -9.61 3.64
C VAL A 37 -6.39 -9.63 4.98
N TYR A 38 -5.76 -10.76 5.27
CA TYR A 38 -4.84 -10.88 6.40
C TYR A 38 -3.47 -10.31 6.06
N THR A 39 -3.01 -9.36 6.87
CA THR A 39 -1.69 -8.72 6.74
C THR A 39 -0.80 -9.18 7.90
N ARG A 40 0.35 -9.79 7.57
CA ARG A 40 1.30 -10.29 8.59
C ARG A 40 2.03 -9.14 9.27
N THR A 41 2.56 -8.24 8.45
CA THR A 41 2.94 -6.90 8.88
C THR A 41 1.69 -6.04 8.76
N PRO A 42 1.18 -5.45 9.86
CA PRO A 42 -0.01 -4.61 9.79
C PRO A 42 0.15 -3.55 8.70
N THR A 43 -0.82 -3.51 7.79
CA THR A 43 -0.77 -2.70 6.55
C THR A 43 -2.17 -2.23 6.20
N MET A 44 -2.23 -1.02 5.67
CA MET A 44 -3.38 -0.38 5.04
C MET A 44 -3.05 -0.11 3.58
N TYR A 45 -3.99 -0.44 2.71
CA TYR A 45 -3.94 -0.16 1.29
C TYR A 45 -5.34 0.18 0.83
N LEU A 46 -5.56 1.47 0.56
CA LEU A 46 -6.86 2.02 0.16
C LEU A 46 -6.73 2.67 -1.23
N ASP A 47 -7.63 2.38 -2.15
CA ASP A 47 -7.74 3.03 -3.47
C ASP A 47 -8.95 3.96 -3.44
N PHE A 48 -8.69 5.26 -3.35
CA PHE A 48 -9.69 6.32 -3.25
C PHE A 48 -9.96 6.96 -4.60
N THR A 49 -11.23 7.23 -4.86
CA THR A 49 -11.71 8.13 -5.91
C THR A 49 -12.62 9.19 -5.29
N LEU A 50 -12.25 10.46 -5.40
CA LEU A 50 -13.02 11.61 -4.91
C LEU A 50 -13.68 12.34 -6.08
N LYS A 51 -15.00 12.48 -6.04
CA LYS A 51 -15.76 13.35 -6.95
C LYS A 51 -15.39 14.83 -6.72
N PRO A 52 -15.68 15.72 -7.69
CA PRO A 52 -15.51 17.17 -7.51
C PRO A 52 -16.15 17.67 -6.21
N GLY A 53 -15.40 18.44 -5.43
CA GLY A 53 -15.84 18.99 -4.15
C GLY A 53 -15.83 18.02 -2.96
N ALA A 54 -15.57 16.72 -3.19
CA ALA A 54 -15.51 15.73 -2.11
C ALA A 54 -14.27 15.92 -1.23
N ARG A 55 -14.38 15.46 0.01
CA ARG A 55 -13.32 15.43 1.01
C ARG A 55 -13.32 14.08 1.71
N VAL A 56 -12.14 13.60 2.08
CA VAL A 56 -11.98 12.47 3.00
C VAL A 56 -10.96 12.81 4.08
N ASP A 57 -11.24 12.35 5.29
CA ASP A 57 -10.30 12.31 6.40
C ASP A 57 -10.12 10.84 6.78
N GLN A 58 -8.94 10.28 6.51
CA GLN A 58 -8.64 8.88 6.75
C GLN A 58 -7.66 8.75 7.92
N PRO A 59 -8.09 8.14 9.05
CA PRO A 59 -7.21 7.89 10.18
C PRO A 59 -6.06 6.97 9.79
N ILE A 60 -4.88 7.24 10.34
CA ILE A 60 -3.67 6.42 10.22
C ILE A 60 -3.09 6.30 11.62
N PRO A 61 -2.75 5.10 12.10
CA PRO A 61 -2.11 4.98 13.40
C PRO A 61 -0.79 5.77 13.45
N ASP A 62 -0.60 6.60 14.47
CA ASP A 62 0.55 7.52 14.61
C ASP A 62 1.92 6.81 14.55
N SER A 63 1.95 5.51 14.86
CA SER A 63 3.17 4.68 14.82
C SER A 63 3.52 4.15 13.42
N TRP A 64 2.68 4.40 12.41
CA TRP A 64 2.84 3.85 11.07
C TRP A 64 3.58 4.80 10.14
N ASN A 65 4.37 4.23 9.24
CA ASN A 65 4.83 4.95 8.06
C ASN A 65 3.70 4.96 7.03
N ALA A 66 3.48 6.08 6.33
CA ALA A 66 2.45 6.17 5.30
C ALA A 66 2.85 7.12 4.16
N PHE A 67 2.28 6.86 2.98
CA PHE A 67 2.36 7.75 1.83
C PHE A 67 1.10 7.65 0.96
N ALA A 68 0.77 8.75 0.29
CA ALA A 68 -0.23 8.76 -0.77
C ALA A 68 0.44 8.76 -2.14
N TYR A 69 -0.09 8.02 -3.11
CA TYR A 69 0.34 8.09 -4.50
C TYR A 69 -0.84 8.48 -5.38
N ILE A 70 -0.71 9.60 -6.09
CA ILE A 70 -1.78 10.14 -6.92
C ILE A 70 -1.72 9.49 -8.30
N ILE A 71 -2.77 8.78 -8.66
CA ILE A 71 -2.89 8.06 -9.94
C ILE A 71 -3.37 9.03 -11.03
N GLU A 72 -4.42 9.78 -10.73
CA GLU A 72 -5.11 10.65 -11.70
C GLU A 72 -5.68 11.89 -11.02
N GLY A 73 -5.65 13.02 -11.72
CA GLY A 73 -6.24 14.27 -11.25
C GLY A 73 -5.31 15.09 -10.37
N GLU A 74 -5.92 16.00 -9.60
CA GLU A 74 -5.22 16.92 -8.71
C GLU A 74 -6.03 17.09 -7.41
N GLY A 75 -5.34 17.35 -6.32
CA GLY A 75 -5.94 17.41 -4.99
C GLY A 75 -5.12 18.23 -4.02
N VAL A 76 -5.75 18.56 -2.89
CA VAL A 76 -5.09 19.22 -1.75
C VAL A 76 -5.01 18.22 -0.62
N PHE A 77 -3.79 17.89 -0.20
CA PHE A 77 -3.47 16.88 0.80
C PHE A 77 -2.92 17.56 2.05
N GLY A 78 -3.40 17.17 3.23
CA GLY A 78 -3.05 17.79 4.52
C GLY A 78 -4.20 18.59 5.14
N GLY A 79 -3.97 19.03 6.38
CA GLY A 79 -4.88 19.86 7.15
C GLY A 79 -4.81 21.33 6.73
N PRO A 80 -5.53 22.23 7.43
CA PRO A 80 -5.54 23.66 7.10
C PRO A 80 -4.17 24.35 7.15
N GLU A 81 -3.25 23.88 8.00
CA GLU A 81 -1.97 24.53 8.27
C GLU A 81 -0.82 24.01 7.39
N ASP A 82 -0.94 22.80 6.86
CA ASP A 82 0.12 22.07 6.14
C ASP A 82 -0.35 21.53 4.77
N ALA A 83 -1.49 22.02 4.28
CA ALA A 83 -2.07 21.61 3.00
C ALA A 83 -1.12 21.85 1.82
N THR A 84 -0.90 20.81 1.02
CA THR A 84 -0.14 20.84 -0.22
C THR A 84 -1.04 20.46 -1.39
N ALA A 85 -1.12 21.34 -2.40
CA ALA A 85 -1.73 21.01 -3.68
C ALA A 85 -0.76 20.16 -4.52
N THR A 86 -1.23 19.05 -5.08
CA THR A 86 -0.42 18.18 -5.93
C THR A 86 -1.25 17.56 -7.05
N THR A 87 -0.56 16.96 -8.02
CA THR A 87 -1.14 16.35 -9.21
C THR A 87 -0.72 14.88 -9.33
N SER A 88 -1.23 14.19 -10.35
CA SER A 88 -0.87 12.79 -10.62
C SER A 88 0.64 12.54 -10.73
N HIS A 89 1.01 11.28 -10.50
CA HIS A 89 2.38 10.75 -10.58
C HIS A 89 3.34 11.23 -9.50
N HIS A 90 2.80 11.77 -8.39
CA HIS A 90 3.57 12.11 -7.20
C HIS A 90 3.31 11.10 -6.07
N ALA A 91 4.36 10.82 -5.32
CA ALA A 91 4.28 10.15 -4.03
C ALA A 91 4.48 11.19 -2.92
N LEU A 92 3.48 11.35 -2.06
CA LEU A 92 3.53 12.23 -0.90
C LEU A 92 3.79 11.39 0.35
N VAL A 93 5.02 11.46 0.87
CA VAL A 93 5.37 10.84 2.16
C VAL A 93 4.73 11.65 3.27
N LEU A 94 3.99 11.00 4.16
CA LEU A 94 3.30 11.68 5.26
C LEU A 94 4.24 11.82 6.46
N GLY A 95 4.16 12.99 7.09
CA GLY A 95 4.81 13.23 8.38
C GLY A 95 4.02 12.62 9.55
N PRO A 96 4.47 12.86 10.79
CA PRO A 96 3.72 12.49 11.98
C PRO A 96 2.33 13.14 12.01
N GLY A 97 1.33 12.39 12.44
CA GLY A 97 -0.07 12.83 12.55
C GLY A 97 -1.00 11.64 12.76
N ASP A 98 -2.28 11.93 12.97
CA ASP A 98 -3.33 10.94 13.23
C ASP A 98 -4.09 10.50 11.96
N GLY A 99 -3.70 11.01 10.79
CA GLY A 99 -4.35 10.67 9.53
C GLY A 99 -3.94 11.50 8.32
N LEU A 100 -4.72 11.33 7.25
CA LEU A 100 -4.61 12.09 6.01
C LEU A 100 -5.95 12.74 5.67
N SER A 101 -5.94 14.06 5.55
CA SER A 101 -7.03 14.85 4.97
C SER A 101 -6.76 15.09 3.47
N VAL A 102 -7.75 14.82 2.62
CA VAL A 102 -7.67 15.08 1.17
C VAL A 102 -8.93 15.77 0.68
N ARG A 103 -8.76 16.82 -0.12
CA ARG A 103 -9.84 17.58 -0.77
C ARG A 103 -9.65 17.59 -2.28
N ASN A 104 -10.73 17.42 -3.03
CA ASN A 104 -10.74 17.60 -4.48
C ASN A 104 -11.40 18.95 -4.84
N PRO A 105 -10.62 20.04 -5.04
CA PRO A 105 -11.17 21.33 -5.48
C PRO A 105 -11.42 21.39 -7.00
N SER A 106 -11.03 20.36 -7.75
CA SER A 106 -11.09 20.35 -9.21
C SER A 106 -12.49 19.97 -9.72
N ALA A 107 -12.75 20.27 -10.99
CA ALA A 107 -13.96 19.84 -11.70
C ALA A 107 -13.89 18.38 -12.19
N ARG A 108 -12.73 17.72 -12.07
CA ARG A 108 -12.51 16.31 -12.46
C ARG A 108 -12.37 15.41 -11.22
N PRO A 109 -12.65 14.10 -11.33
CA PRO A 109 -12.34 13.16 -10.26
C PRO A 109 -10.85 13.13 -9.93
N LEU A 110 -10.55 12.91 -8.65
CA LEU A 110 -9.22 12.68 -8.12
C LEU A 110 -9.10 11.21 -7.71
N ARG A 111 -8.10 10.50 -8.21
CA ARG A 111 -7.82 9.11 -7.81
C ARG A 111 -6.43 8.98 -7.21
N PHE A 112 -6.34 8.39 -6.03
CA PHE A 112 -5.08 8.15 -5.33
C PHE A 112 -5.17 6.87 -4.50
N VAL A 113 -4.00 6.28 -4.23
CA VAL A 113 -3.89 5.22 -3.23
C VAL A 113 -3.24 5.75 -1.97
N LEU A 114 -3.72 5.30 -0.81
CA LEU A 114 -3.08 5.51 0.48
C LEU A 114 -2.51 4.17 0.95
N LEU A 115 -1.20 4.16 1.19
CA LEU A 115 -0.50 3.01 1.75
C LEU A 115 0.07 3.40 3.10
N GLY A 116 -0.11 2.53 4.09
CA GLY A 116 0.49 2.69 5.41
C GLY A 116 0.82 1.35 6.03
N GLY A 117 1.80 1.31 6.93
CA GLY A 117 2.15 0.07 7.62
C GLY A 117 3.01 0.30 8.85
N GLN A 118 2.94 -0.66 9.76
CA GLN A 118 3.76 -0.66 10.96
C GLN A 118 5.23 -0.89 10.59
N PRO A 119 6.16 -0.01 10.99
CA PRO A 119 7.58 -0.24 10.81
C PRO A 119 8.01 -1.52 11.54
N LEU A 120 8.82 -2.36 10.88
CA LEU A 120 9.33 -3.59 11.49
C LEU A 120 10.40 -3.31 12.56
N GLY A 121 11.12 -2.20 12.44
CA GLY A 121 12.23 -1.87 13.36
C GLY A 121 13.46 -2.78 13.19
N GLU A 122 13.57 -3.47 12.04
CA GLU A 122 14.65 -4.41 11.75
C GLU A 122 15.57 -3.89 10.64
N PRO A 123 16.85 -4.34 10.60
CA PRO A 123 17.73 -4.05 9.48
C PRO A 123 17.15 -4.55 8.15
N VAL A 124 17.35 -3.77 7.10
CA VAL A 124 16.98 -4.11 5.72
C VAL A 124 18.25 -4.25 4.89
N VAL A 125 18.48 -5.45 4.37
CA VAL A 125 19.54 -5.72 3.39
C VAL A 125 18.88 -6.28 2.13
N GLN A 126 19.02 -5.58 1.02
CA GLN A 126 18.43 -5.95 -0.27
C GLN A 126 19.51 -6.22 -1.31
N HIS A 127 19.31 -7.27 -2.10
CA HIS A 127 20.08 -7.49 -3.32
C HIS A 127 19.20 -8.19 -4.38
N GLY A 128 18.83 -7.45 -5.42
CA GLY A 128 17.91 -7.92 -6.45
C GLY A 128 16.54 -8.32 -5.86
N PRO A 129 16.07 -9.57 -6.06
CA PRO A 129 14.76 -10.02 -5.60
C PRO A 129 14.73 -10.44 -4.11
N PHE A 130 15.89 -10.51 -3.45
CA PHE A 130 15.98 -10.97 -2.07
C PHE A 130 16.15 -9.80 -1.11
N VAL A 131 15.34 -9.80 -0.05
CA VAL A 131 15.36 -8.86 1.06
C VAL A 131 15.43 -9.67 2.35
N MET A 132 16.51 -9.50 3.11
CA MET A 132 16.77 -10.18 4.39
C MET A 132 17.30 -9.18 5.42
N ASN A 133 17.63 -9.63 6.63
CA ASN A 133 18.14 -8.74 7.68
C ASN A 133 19.68 -8.63 7.69
N THR A 134 20.39 -9.58 7.07
CA THR A 134 21.86 -9.60 7.05
C THR A 134 22.45 -9.94 5.67
N GLN A 135 23.70 -9.50 5.44
CA GLN A 135 24.45 -9.86 4.22
C GLN A 135 24.72 -11.36 4.11
N ALA A 136 24.81 -12.07 5.24
CA ALA A 136 25.01 -13.52 5.25
C ALA A 136 23.75 -14.26 4.75
N GLU A 137 22.57 -13.82 5.17
CA GLU A 137 21.30 -14.37 4.68
C GLU A 137 21.07 -14.11 3.20
N ILE A 138 21.47 -12.93 2.70
CA ILE A 138 21.43 -12.64 1.25
C ILE A 138 22.32 -13.62 0.48
N ARG A 139 23.56 -13.86 0.92
CA ARG A 139 24.46 -14.84 0.28
C ARG A 139 23.83 -16.23 0.26
N ARG A 140 23.26 -16.67 1.40
CA ARG A 140 22.57 -17.94 1.51
C ARG A 140 21.36 -18.02 0.56
N ALA A 141 20.53 -16.98 0.48
CA ALA A 141 19.36 -16.97 -0.41
C ALA A 141 19.76 -17.14 -1.89
N PHE A 142 20.86 -16.53 -2.31
CA PHE A 142 21.41 -16.73 -3.65
C PHE A 142 21.93 -18.16 -3.86
N GLU A 143 22.65 -18.73 -2.90
CA GLU A 143 23.08 -20.13 -2.97
C GLU A 143 21.88 -21.08 -3.05
N ASP A 144 20.85 -20.86 -2.23
CA ASP A 144 19.62 -21.64 -2.21
C ASP A 144 18.89 -21.58 -3.56
N TYR A 145 18.80 -20.39 -4.16
CA TYR A 145 18.23 -20.21 -5.49
C TYR A 145 19.06 -20.90 -6.59
N GLN A 146 20.38 -20.68 -6.63
CA GLN A 146 21.27 -21.24 -7.65
C GLN A 146 21.35 -22.77 -7.60
N TYR A 147 21.31 -23.33 -6.39
CA TYR A 147 21.39 -24.77 -6.17
C TYR A 147 20.03 -25.45 -5.97
N HIS A 148 18.93 -24.70 -6.04
CA HIS A 148 17.55 -25.19 -5.96
C HIS A 148 17.26 -25.91 -4.63
N LYS A 149 17.52 -25.25 -3.50
CA LYS A 149 17.35 -25.81 -2.15
C LYS A 149 16.56 -24.86 -1.27
N ASN A 150 16.16 -25.34 -0.09
CA ASN A 150 15.58 -24.57 1.00
C ASN A 150 14.37 -23.72 0.58
N GLY A 151 13.50 -24.28 -0.28
CA GLY A 151 12.31 -23.62 -0.82
C GLY A 151 12.34 -23.34 -2.32
N PHE A 152 13.51 -23.47 -2.98
CA PHE A 152 13.67 -23.27 -4.42
C PHE A 152 13.78 -24.58 -5.22
N GLU A 153 13.46 -25.74 -4.64
CA GLU A 153 13.61 -27.06 -5.28
C GLU A 153 12.86 -27.16 -6.61
N LYS A 154 11.70 -26.50 -6.70
CA LYS A 154 10.87 -26.48 -7.91
C LYS A 154 11.47 -25.64 -9.05
N ALA A 155 12.38 -24.72 -8.77
CA ALA A 155 12.96 -23.84 -9.79
C ALA A 155 13.88 -24.60 -10.78
N ARG A 156 14.38 -25.79 -10.41
CA ARG A 156 15.36 -26.56 -11.21
C ARG A 156 14.94 -26.84 -12.65
N HIS A 157 13.65 -27.05 -12.86
CA HIS A 157 13.10 -27.43 -14.17
C HIS A 157 11.89 -26.57 -14.55
N TRP A 158 11.55 -25.57 -13.74
CA TRP A 158 10.36 -24.76 -13.97
C TRP A 158 10.57 -23.74 -15.08
N ARG A 159 9.56 -23.64 -15.95
CA ARG A 159 9.41 -22.56 -16.94
C ARG A 159 7.92 -22.24 -17.02
N SER A 160 7.56 -20.96 -17.06
CA SER A 160 6.19 -20.55 -17.36
C SER A 160 5.87 -20.86 -18.84
N GLN A 161 4.57 -21.01 -19.14
CA GLN A 161 4.14 -20.96 -20.53
C GLN A 161 4.46 -19.57 -21.10
N PRO A 162 4.89 -19.48 -22.38
CA PRO A 162 5.16 -18.21 -23.02
C PRO A 162 3.90 -17.34 -23.16
#